data_AF-A0A3N5RAH2-F1
#
_entry.id   AF-A0A3N5RAH2-F1
#
_cell.length_a   1.000
_cell.length_b   1.000
_cell.length_c   1.000
_cell.angle_alpha   90.00
_cell.angle_beta   90.00
_cell.angle_gamma   90.00
#
_symmetry.space_group_name_H-M   'P 1'
#
loop_
_entity.id
_entity.type
_entity.pdbx_description
1 polymer ?
#
loop_
_entity_poly.entity_id
_entity_poly.type
_entity_poly.pdbx_seq_one_letter_code
_entity_poly.pdbx_strand_id
1 'polypeptide(L)'
;LSGGERQRVSIARALLYDPKVLILDEATSSIDTESEQAIQDALRVLVRGRTTLAIAHRLSTLRDSDRIFVFDDGQLTEQGSHADLMALDGTYARLVKIQTQFARDNQIETLLDTAAETVPEDAVPESTTVEDEVIVAPRWLTPGSAMFRAGPHDSLELELHDGTIHRGVCALHCFPATDSNDFISLSVCDRDGKEREVGILRSLPDWPEAAQKLIHAALDRRYHQRQITEIHRITLRHGCLDFSVETDQGRAEFTMRWTQSQVQEFGDRGKVLLDLEDNRFLIPDVAALAPRQRELFQRFVYW
;
A
#
# COMPACT_ATOMS: atom_id res chain seq x y z
N LEU A 1 8.86 6.54 9.91
CA LEU A 1 9.01 5.15 9.45
C LEU A 1 9.80 5.14 8.15
N SER A 2 11.04 4.61 8.15
CA SER A 2 11.82 4.27 6.96
C SER A 2 11.09 3.23 6.09
N GLY A 3 11.62 2.96 4.89
CA GLY A 3 11.08 1.90 4.01
C GLY A 3 11.06 0.54 4.71
N GLY A 4 12.18 0.13 5.29
CA GLY A 4 12.30 -1.11 6.07
C GLY A 4 11.39 -1.14 7.30
N GLU A 5 11.19 -0.02 7.99
CA GLU A 5 10.27 0.03 9.14
C GLU A 5 8.81 -0.17 8.76
N ARG A 6 8.35 0.48 7.68
CA ARG A 6 6.99 0.25 7.16
C ARG A 6 6.81 -1.21 6.74
N GLN A 7 7.84 -1.81 6.14
CA GLN A 7 7.84 -3.22 5.75
C GLN A 7 7.70 -4.14 6.95
N ARG A 8 8.45 -3.91 8.02
CA ARG A 8 8.35 -4.67 9.28
C ARG A 8 6.97 -4.58 9.91
N VAL A 9 6.35 -3.40 9.92
CA VAL A 9 4.97 -3.23 10.42
C VAL A 9 3.98 -4.02 9.57
N SER A 10 4.10 -3.99 8.24
CA SER A 10 3.24 -4.78 7.35
C SER A 10 3.42 -6.29 7.55
N ILE A 11 4.64 -6.76 7.75
CA ILE A 11 4.93 -8.17 8.06
C ILE A 11 4.31 -8.55 9.41
N ALA A 12 4.47 -7.72 10.43
CA ALA A 12 3.88 -7.95 11.75
C ALA A 12 2.34 -8.02 11.66
N ARG A 13 1.70 -7.15 10.87
CA ARG A 13 0.25 -7.19 10.61
C ARG A 13 -0.17 -8.51 9.96
N ALA A 14 0.59 -8.99 8.98
CA ALA A 14 0.31 -10.26 8.31
C ALA A 14 0.50 -11.47 9.25
N LEU A 15 1.53 -11.44 10.11
CA LEU A 15 1.75 -12.48 11.12
C LEU A 15 0.60 -12.53 12.14
N LEU A 16 0.15 -11.37 12.61
CA LEU A 16 -0.96 -11.27 13.56
C LEU A 16 -2.30 -11.71 12.96
N TYR A 17 -2.51 -11.49 11.66
CA TYR A 17 -3.71 -11.91 10.96
C TYR A 17 -3.83 -13.43 10.80
N ASP A 18 -2.68 -14.08 10.64
CA ASP A 18 -2.57 -15.49 10.26
C ASP A 18 -3.42 -15.87 9.02
N PRO A 19 -3.16 -15.24 7.85
CA PRO A 19 -3.94 -15.51 6.65
C PRO A 19 -3.71 -16.94 6.14
N LYS A 20 -4.77 -17.57 5.60
CA LYS A 20 -4.60 -18.80 4.81
C LYS A 20 -3.91 -18.56 3.46
N VAL A 21 -4.09 -17.36 2.90
CA VAL A 21 -3.53 -16.94 1.61
C VAL A 21 -2.76 -15.64 1.79
N LEU A 22 -1.47 -15.65 1.47
CA LEU A 22 -0.56 -14.52 1.59
C LEU A 22 -0.16 -14.03 0.19
N ILE A 23 -0.20 -12.71 -0.01
CA ILE A 23 0.33 -12.06 -1.21
C ILE A 23 1.51 -11.19 -0.79
N LEU A 24 2.67 -11.46 -1.37
CA LEU A 24 3.91 -10.70 -1.16
C LEU A 24 4.22 -9.94 -2.45
N ASP A 25 3.86 -8.65 -2.49
CA ASP A 25 4.11 -7.80 -3.64
C ASP A 25 5.38 -6.96 -3.41
N GLU A 26 6.47 -7.32 -4.09
CA GLU A 26 7.80 -6.70 -3.98
C GLU A 26 8.28 -6.48 -2.53
N ALA A 27 7.98 -7.45 -1.65
CA ALA A 27 8.16 -7.33 -0.21
C ALA A 27 9.63 -7.20 0.28
N THR A 28 10.60 -7.07 -0.65
CA THR A 28 12.02 -6.90 -0.34
C THR A 28 12.71 -5.80 -1.16
N SER A 29 11.97 -5.00 -1.93
CA SER A 29 12.57 -4.00 -2.85
C SER A 29 13.11 -2.76 -2.13
N SER A 30 12.55 -2.41 -0.96
CA SER A 30 12.83 -1.16 -0.22
C SER A 30 13.58 -1.38 1.10
N ILE A 31 14.30 -2.50 1.23
CA ILE A 31 14.97 -2.91 2.47
C ILE A 31 16.44 -2.48 2.47
N ASP A 32 16.85 -1.85 3.58
CA ASP A 32 18.23 -1.49 3.89
C ASP A 32 19.07 -2.75 4.21
N THR A 33 20.31 -2.82 3.73
CA THR A 33 21.18 -4.03 3.83
C THR A 33 21.31 -4.58 5.25
N GLU A 34 21.34 -3.73 6.27
CA GLU A 34 21.46 -4.11 7.68
C GLU A 34 20.21 -4.83 8.22
N SER A 35 19.03 -4.52 7.68
CA SER A 35 17.74 -5.09 8.10
C SER A 35 17.28 -6.26 7.23
N GLU A 36 18.02 -6.59 6.17
CA GLU A 36 17.60 -7.56 5.16
C GLU A 36 17.48 -8.98 5.73
N GLN A 37 18.49 -9.46 6.44
CA GLN A 37 18.48 -10.83 6.97
C GLN A 37 17.32 -11.08 7.94
N ALA A 38 17.08 -10.14 8.86
CA ALA A 38 16.00 -10.24 9.82
C ALA A 38 14.61 -10.25 9.14
N ILE A 39 14.44 -9.45 8.08
CA ILE A 39 13.18 -9.43 7.31
C ILE A 39 13.03 -10.74 6.51
N GLN A 40 14.10 -11.27 5.92
CA GLN A 40 14.07 -12.55 5.22
C GLN A 40 13.68 -13.70 6.16
N ASP A 41 14.23 -13.74 7.37
CA ASP A 41 13.88 -14.75 8.38
C ASP A 41 12.39 -14.62 8.78
N ALA A 42 11.91 -13.39 8.99
CA ALA A 42 10.51 -13.13 9.28
C ALA A 42 9.57 -13.55 8.13
N LEU A 43 9.96 -13.30 6.88
CA LEU A 43 9.21 -13.74 5.70
C LEU A 43 9.18 -15.27 5.60
N ARG A 44 10.30 -15.97 5.87
CA ARG A 44 10.31 -17.45 5.89
C ARG A 44 9.34 -18.02 6.92
N VAL A 45 9.29 -17.43 8.11
CA VAL A 45 8.30 -17.81 9.14
C VAL A 45 6.87 -17.49 8.69
N LEU A 46 6.66 -16.35 8.03
CA LEU A 46 5.37 -15.92 7.53
C LEU A 46 4.86 -16.80 6.36
N VAL A 47 5.73 -17.34 5.52
CA VAL A 47 5.31 -18.19 4.39
C VAL A 47 4.93 -19.61 4.84
N ARG A 48 5.55 -20.10 5.92
CA ARG A 48 5.41 -21.50 6.35
C ARG A 48 3.96 -21.86 6.67
N GLY A 49 3.46 -22.92 6.02
CA GLY A 49 2.12 -23.47 6.25
C GLY A 49 0.99 -22.65 5.62
N ARG A 50 1.31 -21.67 4.75
CA ARG A 50 0.35 -20.78 4.10
C ARG A 50 0.47 -20.87 2.58
N THR A 51 -0.64 -20.69 1.88
CA THR A 51 -0.62 -20.53 0.42
C THR A 51 -0.05 -19.15 0.12
N THR A 52 1.14 -19.08 -0.47
CA THR A 52 1.82 -17.81 -0.73
C THR A 52 1.94 -17.54 -2.23
N LEU A 53 1.49 -16.36 -2.66
CA LEU A 53 1.79 -15.80 -3.96
C LEU A 53 2.83 -14.69 -3.77
N ALA A 54 4.02 -14.86 -4.34
CA ALA A 54 5.08 -13.86 -4.25
C ALA A 54 5.38 -13.27 -5.64
N ILE A 55 5.41 -11.94 -5.71
CA ILE A 55 5.87 -11.16 -6.85
C ILE A 55 7.18 -10.52 -6.40
N ALA A 56 8.28 -10.79 -7.09
CA ALA A 56 9.58 -10.32 -6.66
C ALA A 56 10.41 -9.78 -7.82
N HIS A 57 11.04 -8.64 -7.56
CA HIS A 57 12.09 -8.08 -8.40
C HIS A 57 13.46 -8.73 -8.11
N ARG A 58 13.67 -9.29 -6.90
CA ARG A 58 14.88 -10.06 -6.53
C ARG A 58 14.59 -11.55 -6.74
N LEU A 59 15.31 -12.21 -7.64
CA LEU A 59 15.04 -13.62 -7.97
C LEU A 59 15.50 -14.60 -6.88
N SER A 60 16.40 -14.17 -5.99
CA SER A 60 16.87 -14.96 -4.85
C SER A 60 15.73 -15.32 -3.89
N THR A 61 14.71 -14.44 -3.74
CA THR A 61 13.54 -14.71 -2.89
C THR A 61 12.56 -15.71 -3.51
N LEU A 62 12.64 -15.94 -4.82
CA LEU A 62 11.80 -16.91 -5.55
C LEU A 62 12.47 -18.27 -5.69
N ARG A 63 13.73 -18.42 -5.28
CA ARG A 63 14.51 -19.66 -5.47
C ARG A 63 13.86 -20.86 -4.76
N ASP A 64 13.34 -20.63 -3.56
CA ASP A 64 12.74 -21.66 -2.71
C ASP A 64 11.24 -21.86 -2.96
N SER A 65 10.69 -21.22 -4.00
CA SER A 65 9.28 -21.38 -4.38
C SER A 65 9.02 -22.77 -4.94
N ASP A 66 7.92 -23.39 -4.51
CA ASP A 66 7.46 -24.68 -5.05
C ASP A 66 7.22 -24.62 -6.57
N ARG A 67 6.75 -23.47 -7.06
CA ARG A 67 6.45 -23.24 -8.46
C ARG A 67 6.62 -21.76 -8.82
N ILE A 68 7.26 -21.50 -9.95
CA ILE A 68 7.54 -20.18 -10.50
C ILE A 68 6.75 -20.03 -11.80
N PHE A 69 6.17 -18.86 -12.01
CA PHE A 69 5.44 -18.48 -13.22
C PHE A 69 6.14 -17.28 -13.85
N VAL A 70 6.54 -17.40 -15.10
CA VAL A 70 7.27 -16.36 -15.83
C VAL A 70 6.31 -15.75 -16.84
N PHE A 71 6.13 -14.43 -16.73
CA PHE A 71 5.32 -13.67 -17.66
C PHE A 71 6.21 -12.86 -18.60
N ASP A 72 5.86 -12.85 -19.88
CA ASP A 72 6.45 -11.98 -20.89
C ASP A 72 5.31 -11.39 -21.74
N ASP A 73 5.32 -10.07 -21.94
CA ASP A 73 4.27 -9.33 -22.64
C ASP A 73 2.82 -9.71 -22.22
N GLY A 74 2.61 -9.86 -20.91
CA GLY A 74 1.31 -10.24 -20.33
C GLY A 74 0.88 -11.70 -20.53
N GLN A 75 1.74 -12.54 -21.12
CA GLN A 75 1.47 -13.96 -21.32
C GLN A 75 2.37 -14.84 -20.45
N LEU A 76 1.82 -15.95 -19.95
CA LEU A 76 2.59 -16.96 -19.23
C LEU A 76 3.46 -17.74 -20.22
N THR A 77 4.78 -17.52 -20.19
CA THR A 77 5.73 -18.13 -21.13
C THR A 77 6.42 -19.36 -20.55
N GLU A 78 6.72 -19.37 -19.25
CA GLU A 78 7.39 -20.50 -18.58
C GLU A 78 6.77 -20.77 -17.21
N GLN A 79 6.77 -22.04 -16.80
CA GLN A 79 6.38 -22.44 -15.45
C GLN A 79 7.15 -23.68 -15.00
N GLY A 80 7.53 -23.75 -13.73
CA GLY A 80 8.27 -24.89 -13.18
C GLY A 80 8.89 -24.58 -11.84
N SER A 81 9.67 -25.52 -11.30
CA SER A 81 10.56 -25.23 -10.17
C SER A 81 11.75 -24.38 -10.64
N HIS A 82 12.50 -23.80 -9.70
CA HIS A 82 13.77 -23.12 -10.01
C HIS A 82 14.70 -24.03 -10.83
N ALA A 83 14.83 -25.30 -10.44
CA ALA A 83 15.70 -26.25 -11.14
C ALA A 83 15.24 -26.52 -12.58
N ASP A 84 13.95 -26.72 -12.80
CA ASP A 84 13.39 -26.96 -14.12
C ASP A 84 13.61 -25.77 -15.05
N LEU A 85 13.31 -24.56 -14.56
CA LEU A 85 13.44 -23.33 -15.33
C LEU A 85 14.91 -22.97 -15.62
N MET A 86 15.83 -23.28 -14.71
CA MET A 86 17.27 -23.13 -14.96
C MET A 86 17.77 -24.13 -16.02
N ALA A 87 17.24 -25.36 -16.05
CA ALA A 87 17.60 -26.37 -17.04
C ALA A 87 17.05 -26.06 -18.45
N LEU A 88 15.91 -25.38 -18.54
CA LEU A 88 15.31 -24.94 -19.79
C LEU A 88 16.13 -23.84 -20.51
N ASP A 89 17.03 -23.17 -19.79
CA ASP A 89 17.84 -22.03 -20.27
C ASP A 89 17.03 -20.93 -20.98
N GLY A 90 15.79 -20.74 -20.53
CA GLY A 90 14.82 -19.79 -21.09
C GLY A 90 14.95 -18.37 -20.51
N THR A 91 13.83 -17.64 -20.53
CA THR A 91 13.68 -16.29 -20.00
C THR A 91 14.05 -16.23 -18.52
N TYR A 92 13.57 -17.18 -17.70
CA TYR A 92 13.91 -17.22 -16.27
C TYR A 92 15.42 -17.35 -16.04
N ALA A 93 16.06 -18.33 -16.68
CA ALA A 93 17.49 -18.58 -16.52
C ALA A 93 18.33 -17.37 -16.94
N ARG A 94 17.91 -16.66 -17.99
CA ARG A 94 18.53 -15.41 -18.45
C ARG A 94 18.42 -14.31 -17.39
N LEU A 95 17.24 -14.11 -16.81
CA LEU A 95 17.02 -13.11 -15.76
C LEU A 95 17.88 -13.41 -14.52
N VAL A 96 17.98 -14.69 -14.11
CA VAL A 96 18.84 -15.12 -13.00
C VAL A 96 20.31 -14.84 -13.30
N LYS A 97 20.79 -15.17 -14.50
CA LYS A 97 22.18 -14.91 -14.93
C LYS A 97 22.50 -13.41 -14.90
N ILE A 98 21.57 -12.57 -15.36
CA ILE A 98 21.72 -11.12 -15.34
C ILE A 98 21.83 -10.62 -13.91
N GLN A 99 20.93 -11.01 -13.01
CA GLN A 99 20.97 -10.57 -11.61
C GLN A 99 22.22 -11.05 -10.86
N THR A 100 22.65 -12.29 -11.09
CA THR A 100 23.88 -12.83 -10.50
C THR A 100 25.16 -12.20 -11.06
N GLN A 101 25.17 -11.77 -12.32
CA GLN A 101 26.27 -10.98 -12.89
C GLN A 101 26.34 -9.58 -12.26
N PHE A 102 25.20 -8.91 -12.13
CA PHE A 102 25.14 -7.61 -11.45
C PHE A 102 25.52 -7.69 -9.95
N ALA A 103 25.20 -8.79 -9.27
CA ALA A 103 25.62 -9.05 -7.89
C ALA A 103 27.13 -9.34 -7.77
N ARG A 104 27.77 -9.86 -8.82
CA ARG A 104 29.24 -10.09 -8.84
C ARG A 104 30.04 -8.83 -9.13
N ASP A 105 29.50 -7.92 -9.93
CA ASP A 105 30.14 -6.63 -10.25
C ASP A 105 30.01 -5.61 -9.09
N ASN A 106 29.01 -5.78 -8.22
CA ASN A 106 28.84 -5.04 -6.96
C ASN A 106 29.04 -5.98 -5.76
N GLN A 107 30.27 -6.11 -5.23
CA GLN A 107 30.58 -6.97 -4.08
C GLN A 107 29.72 -6.65 -2.82
N ILE A 108 28.54 -7.27 -2.69
CA ILE A 108 27.87 -7.64 -1.43
C ILE A 108 27.03 -8.91 -1.70
N GLU A 109 27.69 -10.07 -1.87
CA GLU A 109 27.07 -11.39 -1.69
C GLU A 109 28.18 -12.43 -1.50
N THR A 110 28.79 -12.43 -0.32
CA THR A 110 29.76 -13.47 0.06
C THR A 110 29.55 -13.86 1.52
N LEU A 111 28.34 -14.33 1.85
CA LEU A 111 28.05 -15.01 3.12
C LEU A 111 27.01 -16.14 2.94
N LEU A 112 27.04 -16.88 1.83
CA LEU A 112 26.17 -18.04 1.64
C LEU A 112 26.89 -19.36 1.33
N ASP A 113 28.22 -19.42 1.47
CA ASP A 113 28.98 -20.65 1.16
C ASP A 113 29.83 -21.22 2.31
N THR A 114 29.56 -20.83 3.57
CA THR A 114 30.22 -21.49 4.73
C THR A 114 29.19 -22.02 5.72
N ALA A 115 28.43 -23.03 5.28
CA ALA A 115 27.66 -23.89 6.18
C ALA A 115 28.44 -25.18 6.46
N ALA A 116 29.53 -25.07 7.23
CA ALA A 116 30.15 -26.19 7.94
C ALA A 116 31.25 -25.65 8.86
N GLU A 117 30.91 -25.12 10.04
CA GLU A 117 31.71 -25.27 11.26
C GLU A 117 30.96 -24.70 12.46
N THR A 118 31.14 -25.38 13.59
CA THR A 118 30.41 -25.28 14.86
C THR A 118 30.53 -23.92 15.55
N VAL A 119 29.40 -23.38 16.02
CA VAL A 119 29.34 -22.19 16.89
C VAL A 119 29.65 -22.57 18.34
N PRO A 120 30.61 -21.94 19.03
CA PRO A 120 30.65 -21.94 20.48
C PRO A 120 29.61 -20.93 21.02
N GLU A 121 28.81 -21.38 21.98
CA GLU A 121 28.01 -20.53 22.87
C GLU A 121 28.93 -19.53 23.60
N ASP A 122 28.41 -18.31 23.79
CA ASP A 122 28.95 -17.18 24.60
C ASP A 122 29.56 -16.02 23.80
N ALA A 123 28.69 -15.19 23.22
CA ALA A 123 28.96 -13.76 23.03
C ALA A 123 27.63 -12.99 22.97
N VAL A 124 27.28 -12.34 24.09
CA VAL A 124 26.25 -11.29 24.14
C VAL A 124 26.88 -10.02 23.57
N PRO A 125 26.35 -9.39 22.50
CA PRO A 125 26.82 -8.08 22.09
C PRO A 125 26.07 -7.00 22.88
N GLU A 126 26.85 -6.08 23.42
CA GLU A 126 26.49 -4.93 24.21
C GLU A 126 25.56 -3.96 23.46
N SER A 127 24.68 -3.31 24.23
CA SER A 127 23.71 -2.33 23.79
C SER A 127 24.36 -1.04 23.28
N THR A 128 24.19 -0.74 22.00
CA THR A 128 24.46 0.59 21.44
C THR A 128 23.20 1.45 21.58
N THR A 129 23.31 2.51 22.36
CA THR A 129 22.24 3.51 22.59
C THR A 129 21.88 4.22 21.30
N VAL A 130 20.69 3.95 20.78
CA VAL A 130 20.06 4.70 19.69
C VAL A 130 19.51 5.99 20.28
N GLU A 131 19.92 7.13 19.70
CA GLU A 131 19.46 8.46 20.08
C GLU A 131 17.93 8.55 19.96
N ASP A 132 17.29 9.11 20.99
CA ASP A 132 15.84 9.23 21.16
C ASP A 132 15.17 10.00 20.00
N GLU A 133 14.79 9.30 18.92
CA GLU A 133 13.62 9.72 18.14
C GLU A 133 12.40 9.55 19.06
N VAL A 134 11.82 10.68 19.49
CA VAL A 134 10.62 10.71 20.32
C VAL A 134 9.51 9.95 19.61
N ILE A 135 9.30 8.69 20.00
CA ILE A 135 8.13 7.89 19.64
C ILE A 135 6.93 8.60 20.26
N VAL A 136 6.28 9.48 19.49
CA VAL A 136 5.02 10.10 19.91
C VAL A 136 4.00 8.98 19.99
N ALA A 137 3.62 8.61 21.21
CA ALA A 137 2.61 7.58 21.43
C ALA A 137 1.33 7.92 20.63
N PRO A 138 0.70 6.95 19.96
CA PRO A 138 -0.49 7.20 19.16
C PRO A 138 -1.59 7.76 20.05
N ARG A 139 -2.24 8.83 19.57
CA ARG A 139 -3.35 9.46 20.29
C ARG A 139 -4.57 8.56 20.19
N TRP A 140 -4.93 7.91 21.29
CA TRP A 140 -6.15 7.09 21.37
C TRP A 140 -7.39 7.96 21.42
N LEU A 141 -8.32 7.74 20.50
CA LEU A 141 -9.60 8.42 20.43
C LEU A 141 -10.67 7.58 21.12
N THR A 142 -11.49 8.26 21.91
CA THR A 142 -12.64 7.70 22.63
C THR A 142 -13.91 8.50 22.31
N PRO A 143 -15.11 7.94 22.49
CA PRO A 143 -16.37 8.65 22.27
C PRO A 143 -16.52 9.96 23.07
N GLY A 144 -15.78 10.11 24.18
CA GLY A 144 -15.77 11.34 24.98
C GLY A 144 -14.73 12.38 24.56
N SER A 145 -13.72 11.99 23.79
CA SER A 145 -12.60 12.86 23.40
C SER A 145 -12.70 13.39 21.97
N ALA A 146 -13.63 12.87 21.18
CA ALA A 146 -13.78 13.16 19.77
C ALA A 146 -15.23 13.00 19.29
N MET A 147 -15.61 13.75 18.26
CA MET A 147 -16.93 13.72 17.65
C MET A 147 -16.80 13.77 16.14
N PHE A 148 -17.56 12.91 15.45
CA PHE A 148 -17.56 12.81 13.99
C PHE A 148 -18.74 13.55 13.38
N ARG A 149 -18.51 14.20 12.24
CA ARG A 149 -19.55 14.87 11.45
C ARG A 149 -19.34 14.60 9.96
N ALA A 150 -20.43 14.62 9.21
CA ALA A 150 -20.36 14.67 7.75
C ALA A 150 -19.93 16.07 7.31
N GLY A 151 -18.84 16.14 6.56
CA GLY A 151 -18.36 17.32 5.88
C GLY A 151 -18.94 17.46 4.47
N PRO A 152 -18.56 18.53 3.74
CA PRO A 152 -18.94 18.70 2.34
C PRO A 152 -18.35 17.58 1.46
N HIS A 153 -19.03 17.28 0.35
CA HIS A 153 -18.63 16.21 -0.58
C HIS A 153 -18.36 14.88 0.12
N ASP A 154 -19.25 14.53 1.04
CA ASP A 154 -19.21 13.25 1.74
C ASP A 154 -18.00 13.09 2.69
N SER A 155 -17.08 14.05 2.77
CA SER A 155 -15.88 13.99 3.62
C SER A 155 -16.18 13.77 5.11
N LEU A 156 -15.23 13.18 5.84
CA LEU A 156 -15.34 13.02 7.29
C LEU A 156 -14.71 14.22 7.99
N GLU A 157 -15.43 14.82 8.94
CA GLU A 157 -14.88 15.82 9.85
C GLU A 157 -14.79 15.24 11.28
N LEU A 158 -13.70 15.56 11.97
CA LEU A 158 -13.42 15.15 13.35
C LEU A 158 -13.21 16.39 14.22
N GLU A 159 -14.05 16.55 15.23
CA GLU A 159 -13.91 17.57 16.26
C GLU A 159 -13.36 16.93 17.54
N LEU A 160 -12.20 17.38 18.00
CA LEU A 160 -11.59 16.93 19.26
C LEU A 160 -12.13 17.74 20.44
N HIS A 161 -12.04 17.18 21.65
CA HIS A 161 -12.51 17.83 22.88
C HIS A 161 -11.81 19.17 23.19
N ASP A 162 -10.60 19.38 22.66
CA ASP A 162 -9.87 20.65 22.77
C ASP A 162 -10.41 21.74 21.82
N GLY A 163 -11.46 21.44 21.05
CA GLY A 163 -12.08 22.34 20.07
C GLY A 163 -11.41 22.33 18.70
N THR A 164 -10.37 21.50 18.49
CA THR A 164 -9.71 21.37 17.19
C THR A 164 -10.60 20.63 16.21
N ILE A 165 -10.83 21.22 15.04
CA ILE A 165 -11.61 20.61 13.95
C ILE A 165 -10.67 20.20 12.82
N HIS A 166 -10.67 18.91 12.53
CA HIS A 166 -10.00 18.29 11.41
C HIS A 166 -11.02 18.03 10.31
N ARG A 167 -10.74 18.49 9.08
CA ARG A 167 -11.58 18.30 7.91
C ARG A 167 -10.88 17.40 6.89
N GLY A 168 -11.64 16.60 6.14
CA GLY A 168 -11.05 15.65 5.19
C GLY A 168 -10.28 14.54 5.90
N VAL A 169 -10.90 13.97 6.94
CA VAL A 169 -10.30 12.93 7.76
C VAL A 169 -10.41 11.61 7.01
N CYS A 170 -9.27 10.98 6.75
CA CYS A 170 -9.20 9.65 6.16
C CYS A 170 -9.30 8.60 7.26
N ALA A 171 -9.97 7.48 6.98
CA ALA A 171 -10.05 6.33 7.89
C ALA A 171 -9.33 5.11 7.30
N LEU A 172 -8.58 4.38 8.11
CA LEU A 172 -7.74 3.25 7.72
C LEU A 172 -7.77 2.13 8.76
N HIS A 173 -7.90 0.87 8.34
CA HIS A 173 -7.66 -0.25 9.25
C HIS A 173 -6.15 -0.42 9.56
N CYS A 174 -5.78 -0.35 10.85
CA CYS A 174 -4.41 -0.51 11.33
C CYS A 174 -4.00 -1.98 11.50
N PHE A 175 -4.94 -2.81 11.96
CA PHE A 175 -4.73 -4.22 12.28
C PHE A 175 -5.69 -5.09 11.45
N PRO A 176 -5.48 -6.41 11.40
CA PRO A 176 -5.91 -7.15 10.22
C PRO A 176 -7.42 -7.41 10.16
N ALA A 177 -7.90 -7.63 8.94
CA ALA A 177 -9.29 -7.53 8.47
C ALA A 177 -10.31 -8.48 9.15
N THR A 178 -9.90 -9.37 10.06
CA THR A 178 -10.81 -10.22 10.85
C THR A 178 -11.63 -9.44 11.86
N ASP A 179 -11.14 -8.29 12.32
CA ASP A 179 -11.91 -7.36 13.15
C ASP A 179 -11.92 -5.97 12.49
N SER A 180 -12.73 -5.83 11.44
CA SER A 180 -12.88 -4.58 10.68
C SER A 180 -13.42 -3.42 11.53
N ASN A 181 -13.75 -3.67 12.78
CA ASN A 181 -14.31 -2.68 13.68
C ASN A 181 -13.28 -2.17 14.69
N ASP A 182 -12.11 -2.80 14.78
CA ASP A 182 -11.10 -2.42 15.75
C ASP A 182 -9.89 -1.76 15.07
N PHE A 183 -9.20 -0.91 15.85
CA PHE A 183 -7.99 -0.20 15.46
C PHE A 183 -8.07 0.50 14.10
N ILE A 184 -8.86 1.56 14.03
CA ILE A 184 -8.94 2.41 12.83
C ILE A 184 -8.12 3.69 13.07
N SER A 185 -7.11 3.92 12.23
CA SER A 185 -6.35 5.17 12.23
C SER A 185 -7.12 6.23 11.46
N LEU A 186 -7.07 7.44 12.00
CA LEU A 186 -7.62 8.64 11.40
C LEU A 186 -6.50 9.60 11.10
N SER A 187 -6.39 9.99 9.85
CA SER A 187 -5.33 10.87 9.36
C SER A 187 -5.90 12.05 8.57
N VAL A 188 -5.12 13.12 8.48
CA VAL A 188 -5.45 14.30 7.67
C VAL A 188 -4.24 14.63 6.82
N CYS A 189 -4.49 15.04 5.58
CA CYS A 189 -3.46 15.53 4.68
C CYS A 189 -3.20 17.02 4.98
N ASP A 190 -1.97 17.38 5.30
CA ASP A 190 -1.60 18.79 5.50
C ASP A 190 -1.51 19.57 4.17
N ARG A 191 -1.19 20.87 4.26
CA ARG A 191 -1.09 21.74 3.07
C ARG A 191 0.01 21.30 2.10
N ASP A 192 1.04 20.63 2.61
CA ASP A 192 2.16 20.13 1.82
C ASP A 192 1.86 18.73 1.26
N GLY A 193 0.79 18.07 1.73
CA GLY A 193 0.36 16.75 1.26
C GLY A 193 0.94 15.61 2.05
N LYS A 194 1.45 15.92 3.22
CA LYS A 194 1.93 14.91 4.14
C LYS A 194 0.75 14.44 4.98
N GLU A 195 0.53 13.13 4.96
CA GLU A 195 -0.44 12.49 5.83
C GLU A 195 0.05 12.59 7.28
N ARG A 196 -0.83 13.09 8.15
CA ARG A 196 -0.56 13.20 9.59
C ARG A 196 -1.66 12.49 10.35
N GLU A 197 -1.28 11.50 11.14
CA GLU A 197 -2.21 10.80 12.03
C GLU A 197 -2.74 11.78 13.10
N VAL A 198 -4.06 11.85 13.20
CA VAL A 198 -4.78 12.60 14.23
C VAL A 198 -5.04 11.73 15.45
N GLY A 199 -5.32 10.44 15.23
CA GLY A 199 -5.43 9.47 16.29
C GLY A 199 -5.97 8.12 15.82
N ILE A 200 -6.04 7.17 16.75
CA ILE A 200 -6.50 5.80 16.50
C ILE A 200 -7.70 5.51 17.39
N LEU A 201 -8.80 5.02 16.82
CA LEU A 201 -9.90 4.46 17.58
C LEU A 201 -9.68 2.96 17.82
N ARG A 202 -9.87 2.52 19.07
CA ARG A 202 -9.63 1.12 19.47
C ARG A 202 -10.72 0.19 18.99
N SER A 203 -11.97 0.58 19.16
CA SER A 203 -13.14 -0.20 18.78
C SER A 203 -14.25 0.74 18.30
N LEU A 204 -14.76 0.49 17.10
CA LEU A 204 -15.82 1.24 16.44
C LEU A 204 -17.21 1.03 17.09
N PRO A 205 -17.58 -0.17 17.60
CA PRO A 205 -18.83 -0.43 18.30
C PRO A 205 -19.01 0.44 19.56
N ASP A 206 -17.92 0.91 20.18
CA ASP A 206 -17.97 1.81 21.32
C ASP A 206 -18.47 3.22 20.95
N TRP A 207 -18.51 3.56 19.65
CA TRP A 207 -18.93 4.87 19.17
C TRP A 207 -20.44 4.93 18.91
N PRO A 208 -21.07 6.12 18.96
CA PRO A 208 -22.48 6.29 18.59
C PRO A 208 -22.76 5.80 17.16
N GLU A 209 -23.94 5.21 16.90
CA GLU A 209 -24.30 4.67 15.57
C GLU A 209 -24.11 5.67 14.42
N ALA A 210 -24.35 6.96 14.67
CA ALA A 210 -24.13 8.02 13.68
C ALA A 210 -22.65 8.13 13.28
N ALA A 211 -21.73 8.02 14.23
CA ALA A 211 -20.29 8.02 13.98
C ALA A 211 -19.86 6.72 13.29
N GLN A 212 -20.39 5.57 13.71
CA GLN A 212 -20.10 4.28 13.07
C GLN A 212 -20.44 4.33 11.57
N LYS A 213 -21.62 4.83 11.20
CA LYS A 213 -22.03 4.98 9.79
C LYS A 213 -21.08 5.86 8.98
N LEU A 214 -20.63 6.97 9.55
CA LEU A 214 -19.70 7.90 8.88
C LEU A 214 -18.32 7.27 8.69
N ILE A 215 -17.81 6.56 9.71
CA ILE A 215 -16.50 5.90 9.64
C ILE A 215 -16.53 4.73 8.66
N HIS A 216 -17.58 3.90 8.66
CA HIS A 216 -17.76 2.86 7.65
C HIS A 216 -17.81 3.43 6.25
N ALA A 217 -18.58 4.51 6.03
CA ALA A 217 -18.63 5.18 4.74
C ALA A 217 -17.27 5.74 4.30
N ALA A 218 -16.42 6.17 5.23
CA ALA A 218 -15.05 6.61 4.95
C ALA A 218 -14.11 5.44 4.64
N LEU A 219 -14.22 4.32 5.36
CA LEU A 219 -13.44 3.10 5.12
C LEU A 219 -13.75 2.49 3.76
N ASP A 220 -15.03 2.33 3.42
CA ASP A 220 -15.48 1.71 2.17
C ASP A 220 -14.99 2.47 0.93
N ARG A 221 -14.81 3.80 1.02
CA ARG A 221 -14.29 4.62 -0.08
C ARG A 221 -12.86 4.26 -0.47
N ARG A 222 -12.03 3.94 0.51
CA ARG A 222 -10.60 3.69 0.28
C ARG A 222 -10.34 2.33 -0.37
N TYR A 223 -11.21 1.36 -0.12
CA TYR A 223 -11.04 -0.01 -0.61
C TYR A 223 -11.83 -0.31 -1.89
N HIS A 224 -12.62 0.62 -2.40
CA HIS A 224 -13.36 0.44 -3.66
C HIS A 224 -12.77 1.28 -4.77
N GLN A 225 -12.24 0.60 -5.79
CA GLN A 225 -11.92 1.24 -7.06
C GLN A 225 -13.24 1.53 -7.78
N ARG A 226 -13.58 2.81 -7.90
CA ARG A 226 -14.80 3.25 -8.59
C ARG A 226 -14.52 3.45 -10.08
N GLN A 227 -15.35 2.90 -10.94
CA GLN A 227 -15.20 3.07 -12.38
C GLN A 227 -15.98 4.31 -12.82
N ILE A 228 -15.28 5.34 -13.29
CA ILE A 228 -15.89 6.51 -13.91
C ILE A 228 -16.50 6.09 -15.24
N THR A 229 -17.81 6.26 -15.36
CA THR A 229 -18.57 6.02 -16.59
C THR A 229 -18.78 7.32 -17.36
N GLU A 230 -18.98 8.44 -16.66
CA GLU A 230 -19.16 9.76 -17.26
C GLU A 230 -18.48 10.87 -16.44
N ILE A 231 -17.97 11.89 -17.13
CA ILE A 231 -17.44 13.10 -16.49
C ILE A 231 -18.40 14.26 -16.75
N HIS A 232 -19.03 14.80 -15.71
CA HIS A 232 -19.95 15.92 -15.83
C HIS A 232 -19.23 17.27 -15.73
N ARG A 233 -18.29 17.39 -14.80
CA ARG A 233 -17.58 18.66 -14.52
C ARG A 233 -16.19 18.40 -13.97
N ILE A 234 -15.24 19.21 -14.41
CA ILE A 234 -13.91 19.36 -13.79
C ILE A 234 -13.68 20.85 -13.54
N THR A 235 -13.30 21.23 -12.32
CA THR A 235 -13.03 22.62 -11.96
C THR A 235 -11.69 22.74 -11.25
N LEU A 236 -10.79 23.59 -11.76
CA LEU A 236 -9.52 23.88 -11.12
C LEU A 236 -9.69 24.99 -10.07
N ARG A 237 -9.37 24.70 -8.81
CA ARG A 237 -9.37 25.67 -7.70
C ARG A 237 -8.15 25.45 -6.83
N HIS A 238 -7.34 26.50 -6.63
CA HIS A 238 -6.18 26.48 -5.72
C HIS A 238 -5.22 25.28 -5.94
N GLY A 239 -4.95 24.91 -7.20
CA GLY A 239 -4.07 23.78 -7.52
C GLY A 239 -4.70 22.39 -7.34
N CYS A 240 -6.01 22.32 -7.07
CA CYS A 240 -6.77 21.08 -7.01
C CYS A 240 -7.83 21.03 -8.12
N LEU A 241 -8.12 19.83 -8.61
CA LEU A 241 -9.20 19.57 -9.56
C LEU A 241 -10.38 18.95 -8.81
N ASP A 242 -11.52 19.64 -8.86
CA ASP A 242 -12.79 19.13 -8.35
C ASP A 242 -13.54 18.44 -9.50
N PHE A 243 -13.74 17.13 -9.36
CA PHE A 243 -14.47 16.28 -10.28
C PHE A 243 -15.92 16.09 -9.82
N SER A 244 -16.84 16.13 -10.77
CA SER A 244 -18.22 15.66 -10.63
C SER A 244 -18.44 14.63 -11.73
N VAL A 245 -18.63 13.37 -11.35
CA VAL A 245 -18.60 12.20 -12.24
C VAL A 245 -19.77 11.27 -11.93
N GLU A 246 -20.15 10.47 -12.92
CA GLU A 246 -20.95 9.27 -12.71
C GLU A 246 -20.01 8.07 -12.60
N THR A 247 -20.28 7.19 -11.64
CA THR A 247 -19.52 5.94 -11.46
C THR A 247 -20.45 4.73 -11.56
N ASP A 248 -19.88 3.53 -11.59
CA ASP A 248 -20.62 2.27 -11.49
C ASP A 248 -21.45 2.14 -10.20
N GLN A 249 -21.13 2.93 -9.17
CA GLN A 249 -21.85 3.00 -7.89
C GLN A 249 -22.76 4.24 -7.80
N GLY A 250 -22.98 4.95 -8.90
CA GLY A 250 -23.76 6.17 -8.99
C GLY A 250 -22.91 7.44 -8.98
N ARG A 251 -23.57 8.58 -8.78
CA ARG A 251 -22.95 9.90 -8.85
C ARG A 251 -21.95 10.15 -7.72
N ALA A 252 -20.76 10.64 -8.07
CA ALA A 252 -19.70 10.95 -7.12
C ALA A 252 -19.06 12.32 -7.40
N GLU A 253 -18.57 12.97 -6.34
CA GLU A 253 -17.71 14.14 -6.43
C GLU A 253 -16.43 13.88 -5.64
N PHE A 254 -15.29 14.25 -6.19
CA PHE A 254 -13.99 14.09 -5.53
C PHE A 254 -13.03 15.20 -5.94
N THR A 255 -12.01 15.43 -5.11
CA THR A 255 -10.98 16.45 -5.36
C THR A 255 -9.62 15.77 -5.42
N MET A 256 -8.82 16.06 -6.44
CA MET A 256 -7.44 15.59 -6.55
C MET A 256 -6.46 16.75 -6.66
N ARG A 257 -5.21 16.57 -6.23
CA ARG A 257 -4.16 17.56 -6.53
C ARG A 257 -3.89 17.57 -8.03
N TRP A 258 -3.67 18.75 -8.59
CA TRP A 258 -3.34 18.90 -9.99
C TRP A 258 -1.85 18.60 -10.24
N THR A 259 -1.47 17.33 -10.09
CA THR A 259 -0.09 16.85 -10.19
C THR A 259 -0.05 15.49 -10.88
N GLN A 260 1.03 15.23 -11.62
CA GLN A 260 1.22 13.97 -12.35
C GLN A 260 1.18 12.73 -11.43
N SER A 261 1.69 12.84 -10.20
CA SER A 261 1.71 11.74 -9.22
C SER A 261 0.33 11.23 -8.80
N GLN A 262 -0.74 12.03 -9.01
CA GLN A 262 -2.12 11.65 -8.68
C GLN A 262 -2.85 10.95 -9.83
N VAL A 263 -2.13 10.63 -10.90
CA VAL A 263 -2.66 9.85 -12.03
C VAL A 263 -1.69 8.74 -12.36
N GLN A 264 -2.23 7.53 -12.49
CA GLN A 264 -1.48 6.35 -12.88
C GLN A 264 -2.06 5.82 -14.19
N GLU A 265 -1.21 5.24 -15.03
CA GLU A 265 -1.66 4.53 -16.22
C GLU A 265 -2.39 3.23 -15.82
N PHE A 266 -3.44 2.90 -16.55
CA PHE A 266 -4.13 1.62 -16.42
C PHE A 266 -4.24 0.96 -17.80
N GLY A 267 -3.31 0.04 -18.06
CA GLY A 267 -3.10 -0.49 -19.42
C GLY A 267 -2.72 0.62 -20.40
N ASP A 268 -2.98 0.40 -21.69
CA ASP A 268 -2.55 1.32 -22.75
C ASP A 268 -3.46 2.55 -22.93
N ARG A 269 -4.67 2.51 -22.35
CA ARG A 269 -5.74 3.48 -22.65
C ARG A 269 -6.50 4.00 -21.44
N GLY A 270 -6.31 3.39 -20.29
CA GLY A 270 -6.99 3.75 -19.06
C GLY A 270 -6.15 4.63 -18.15
N LYS A 271 -6.82 5.26 -17.19
CA LYS A 271 -6.19 6.10 -16.16
C LYS A 271 -6.81 5.78 -14.80
N VAL A 272 -5.98 5.71 -13.76
CA VAL A 272 -6.42 5.71 -12.36
C VAL A 272 -6.12 7.08 -11.78
N LEU A 273 -7.16 7.75 -11.27
CA LEU A 273 -7.08 9.02 -10.58
C LEU A 273 -7.12 8.77 -9.09
N LEU A 274 -6.26 9.48 -8.36
CA LEU A 274 -6.17 9.44 -6.91
C LEU A 274 -6.67 10.78 -6.36
N ASP A 275 -7.64 10.73 -5.47
CA ASP A 275 -8.13 11.93 -4.77
C ASP A 275 -7.18 12.33 -3.61
N LEU A 276 -7.55 13.35 -2.84
CA LEU A 276 -6.75 13.81 -1.69
C LEU A 276 -6.58 12.76 -0.58
N GLU A 277 -7.37 11.68 -0.61
CA GLU A 277 -7.42 10.61 0.39
C GLU A 277 -6.89 9.28 -0.18
N ASP A 278 -6.25 9.31 -1.36
CA ASP A 278 -5.78 8.15 -2.14
C ASP A 278 -6.90 7.18 -2.60
N ASN A 279 -8.17 7.63 -2.63
CA ASN A 279 -9.25 6.84 -3.19
C ASN A 279 -9.06 6.74 -4.72
N ARG A 280 -9.31 5.55 -5.26
CA ARG A 280 -9.05 5.23 -6.68
C ARG A 280 -10.29 5.39 -7.54
N PHE A 281 -10.18 6.23 -8.56
CA PHE A 281 -11.17 6.38 -9.61
C PHE A 281 -10.57 5.91 -10.95
N LEU A 282 -11.09 4.81 -11.48
CA LEU A 282 -10.65 4.23 -12.74
C LEU A 282 -11.46 4.78 -13.92
N ILE A 283 -10.77 5.26 -14.94
CA ILE A 283 -11.30 5.38 -16.30
C ILE A 283 -10.67 4.24 -17.10
N PRO A 284 -11.40 3.16 -17.46
CA PRO A 284 -10.81 2.00 -18.12
C PRO A 284 -10.29 2.32 -19.53
N ASP A 285 -10.95 3.23 -20.23
CA ASP A 285 -10.54 3.72 -21.54
C ASP A 285 -10.95 5.20 -21.69
N VAL A 286 -9.96 6.10 -21.71
CA VAL A 286 -10.19 7.54 -21.91
C VAL A 286 -10.75 7.83 -23.32
N ALA A 287 -10.42 6.99 -24.31
CA ALA A 287 -10.95 7.08 -25.66
C ALA A 287 -12.39 6.56 -25.78
N ALA A 288 -12.94 5.89 -24.77
CA ALA A 288 -14.35 5.51 -24.72
C ALA A 288 -15.25 6.64 -24.19
N LEU A 289 -14.70 7.63 -23.49
CA LEU A 289 -15.47 8.80 -23.02
C LEU A 289 -16.04 9.58 -24.20
N ALA A 290 -17.22 10.17 -23.99
CA ALA A 290 -17.87 11.02 -24.97
C ALA A 290 -16.94 12.18 -25.40
N PRO A 291 -16.95 12.64 -26.66
CA PRO A 291 -15.94 13.59 -27.17
C PRO A 291 -15.75 14.83 -26.30
N ARG A 292 -16.84 15.42 -25.80
CA ARG A 292 -16.81 16.59 -24.90
C ARG A 292 -16.20 16.28 -23.52
N GLN A 293 -16.47 15.09 -22.99
CA GLN A 293 -15.93 14.65 -21.69
C GLN A 293 -14.44 14.33 -21.80
N ARG A 294 -14.04 13.71 -22.90
CA ARG A 294 -12.64 13.46 -23.24
C ARG A 294 -11.85 14.75 -23.38
N GLU A 295 -12.37 15.71 -24.15
CA GLU A 295 -11.75 17.03 -24.31
C GLU A 295 -11.64 17.75 -22.97
N LEU A 296 -12.70 17.70 -22.14
CA LEU A 296 -12.70 18.27 -20.80
C LEU A 296 -11.63 17.61 -19.91
N PHE A 297 -11.51 16.28 -19.94
CA PHE A 297 -10.52 15.54 -19.18
C PHE A 297 -9.09 15.85 -19.66
N GLN A 298 -8.83 15.73 -20.96
CA GLN A 298 -7.52 16.00 -21.57
C GLN A 298 -7.06 17.45 -21.41
N ARG A 299 -7.98 18.41 -21.25
CA ARG A 299 -7.64 19.79 -20.93
C ARG A 299 -6.92 19.93 -19.59
N PHE A 300 -7.23 19.07 -18.62
CA PHE A 300 -6.68 19.15 -17.28
C PHE A 300 -5.71 18.01 -16.96
N VAL A 301 -5.87 16.85 -17.56
CA VAL A 301 -5.07 15.63 -17.35
C VAL A 301 -4.53 15.19 -18.71
N TYR A 302 -3.32 15.63 -19.05
CA TYR A 302 -2.69 15.41 -20.36
C TYR A 302 -1.41 14.58 -20.30
N TRP A 303 -0.96 14.24 -19.09
CA TRP A 303 0.22 13.42 -18.82
C TRP A 303 -0.13 11.93 -18.86
#